data_AF-A0AAE5L575-F1
#
_entry.id   AF-A0AAE5L575-F1
#
_cell.length_a   1.000
_cell.length_b   1.000
_cell.length_c   1.000
_cell.angle_alpha   90.00
_cell.angle_beta   90.00
_cell.angle_gamma   90.00
#
_symmetry.space_group_name_H-M   'P 1'
#
loop_
_entity.id
_entity.type
_entity.pdbx_description
1 polymer ?
#
loop_
_entity_poly.entity_id
_entity_poly.type
_entity_poly.pdbx_seq_one_letter_code
_entity_poly.pdbx_strand_id
1 'polypeptide(L)'
;LVRGTGFAMKLLGRTAEETVIPGAEAMKMALGEDPKRVYGEGQRRAPKTRMGNAAVLREALVKAQNYIDKVERAKAKADKGENSNPPDRDLKLEALAKVQKREWKARIHAHRADDIMTAIRIAEEFNLDYIIEHCTEGYKIADILAEKKVRATIGPLLMARGKMEIIDTSLANPGILAKAGVKVAIQCDTSSNTKWLGLHAGLAVKEGMCPVEALKAITINAAEIIGLEDRLGSIEVGKDADVVVWSEHPFCTMAIAEKVFIDGKLVSERVPPNRGCSH
;
A
#
# COMPACT_ATOMS: atom_id res chain seq x y z
N LEU A 1 11.36 -9.83 -5.67
CA LEU A 1 10.17 -10.37 -4.94
C LEU A 1 9.89 -9.51 -3.73
N VAL A 2 10.86 -9.37 -2.82
CA VAL A 2 10.99 -8.23 -1.91
C VAL A 2 11.62 -7.09 -2.72
N ARG A 3 10.93 -5.96 -2.89
CA ARG A 3 11.30 -4.90 -3.84
C ARG A 3 11.92 -3.66 -3.20
N GLY A 4 11.87 -3.54 -1.87
CA GLY A 4 12.47 -2.45 -1.12
C GLY A 4 11.56 -1.90 -0.03
N THR A 5 12.09 -0.93 0.71
CA THR A 5 11.38 -0.21 1.77
C THR A 5 10.60 0.95 1.16
N GLY A 6 9.30 0.99 1.40
CA GLY A 6 8.46 2.16 1.18
C GLY A 6 8.41 3.04 2.43
N PHE A 7 8.07 4.30 2.24
CA PHE A 7 7.93 5.31 3.29
C PHE A 7 6.73 6.22 2.95
N ALA A 8 6.23 6.96 3.94
CA ALA A 8 5.27 8.03 3.72
C ALA A 8 6.00 9.38 3.70
N MET A 9 5.50 10.32 2.90
CA MET A 9 6.05 11.68 2.84
C MET A 9 4.94 12.71 2.61
N LYS A 10 5.15 13.93 3.09
CA LYS A 10 4.37 15.11 2.75
C LYS A 10 4.98 15.82 1.55
N LEU A 11 4.16 16.55 0.79
CA LEU A 11 4.61 17.36 -0.34
C LEU A 11 5.03 18.77 0.08
N LEU A 12 5.39 18.95 1.35
CA LEU A 12 5.87 20.19 1.93
C LEU A 12 7.30 19.98 2.40
N GLY A 13 8.25 20.68 1.77
CA GLY A 13 9.68 20.56 2.06
C GLY A 13 10.53 20.64 0.79
N ARG A 14 11.83 20.78 0.96
CA ARG A 14 12.83 20.89 -0.12
C ARG A 14 13.71 19.64 -0.22
N THR A 15 13.83 18.88 0.86
CA THR A 15 14.64 17.65 0.89
C THR A 15 13.79 16.43 1.27
N ALA A 16 14.35 15.24 1.07
CA ALA A 16 13.70 14.00 1.48
C ALA A 16 13.53 13.95 3.01
N GLU A 17 14.52 14.44 3.76
CA GLU A 17 14.50 14.47 5.22
C GLU A 17 13.40 15.38 5.78
N GLU A 18 13.11 16.49 5.10
CA GLU A 18 12.03 17.40 5.49
C GLU A 18 10.64 16.84 5.17
N THR A 19 10.54 16.00 4.13
CA THR A 19 9.25 15.52 3.60
C THR A 19 8.83 14.17 4.18
N VAL A 20 9.77 13.30 4.55
CA VAL A 20 9.48 11.96 5.07
C VAL A 20 8.75 12.03 6.41
N ILE A 21 7.79 11.12 6.60
CA ILE A 21 7.12 10.86 7.88
C ILE A 21 7.77 9.59 8.48
N PRO A 22 8.64 9.71 9.49
CA PRO A 22 9.30 8.56 10.11
C PRO A 22 8.30 7.60 10.76
N GLY A 23 8.63 6.31 10.79
CA GLY A 23 7.81 5.28 11.43
C GLY A 23 6.65 4.74 10.57
N ALA A 24 6.46 5.31 9.38
CA ALA A 24 5.50 4.82 8.39
C ALA A 24 6.13 3.88 7.36
N GLU A 25 7.32 3.34 7.63
CA GLU A 25 8.01 2.48 6.68
C GLU A 25 7.32 1.12 6.54
N ALA A 26 7.39 0.59 5.33
CA ALA A 26 6.76 -0.68 5.00
C ALA A 26 7.59 -1.44 3.96
N MET A 27 7.47 -2.76 3.92
CA MET A 27 8.19 -3.59 2.96
C MET A 27 7.30 -3.96 1.79
N LYS A 28 7.68 -3.58 0.57
CA LYS A 28 6.96 -4.01 -0.64
C LYS A 28 7.38 -5.42 -1.02
N MET A 29 6.39 -6.30 -1.12
CA MET A 29 6.52 -7.67 -1.61
C MET A 29 5.58 -7.87 -2.82
N ALA A 30 5.81 -8.90 -3.62
CA ALA A 30 4.97 -9.16 -4.79
C ALA A 30 4.82 -10.66 -5.06
N LEU A 31 3.60 -11.07 -5.40
CA LEU A 31 3.27 -12.36 -6.02
C LEU A 31 2.70 -12.11 -7.43
N GLY A 32 2.21 -13.13 -8.12
CA GLY A 32 1.65 -12.97 -9.47
C GLY A 32 2.64 -12.92 -10.65
N GLU A 33 2.27 -12.26 -11.74
CA GLU A 33 3.01 -12.25 -13.01
C GLU A 33 4.23 -11.34 -12.96
N ASP A 34 4.20 -10.24 -12.22
CA ASP A 34 5.28 -9.26 -12.21
C ASP A 34 6.64 -9.85 -11.78
N PRO A 35 6.76 -10.61 -10.67
CA PRO A 35 8.02 -11.26 -10.31
C PRO A 35 8.43 -12.33 -11.33
N LYS A 36 7.47 -13.09 -11.87
CA LYS A 36 7.73 -14.13 -12.86
C LYS A 36 8.32 -13.56 -14.16
N ARG A 37 7.73 -12.47 -14.67
CA ARG A 37 8.13 -11.85 -15.93
C ARG A 37 9.49 -11.17 -15.80
N VAL A 38 9.70 -10.40 -14.73
CA VAL A 38 10.94 -9.63 -14.54
C VAL A 38 12.14 -10.55 -14.24
N TYR A 39 12.00 -11.49 -13.29
CA TYR A 39 13.10 -12.36 -12.90
C TYR A 39 13.21 -13.60 -13.78
N GLY A 40 12.08 -14.25 -14.06
CA GLY A 40 12.02 -15.50 -14.81
C GLY A 40 12.31 -15.34 -16.29
N GLU A 41 11.61 -14.44 -16.97
CA GLU A 41 11.78 -14.19 -18.41
C GLU A 41 12.90 -13.18 -18.67
N GLY A 42 12.93 -12.07 -17.94
CA GLY A 42 13.92 -11.00 -18.13
C GLY A 42 15.34 -11.34 -17.65
N GLN A 43 15.48 -11.99 -16.49
CA GLN A 43 16.80 -12.29 -15.89
C GLN A 43 17.17 -13.78 -15.88
N ARG A 44 16.32 -14.67 -16.44
CA ARG A 44 16.48 -16.15 -16.41
C ARG A 44 16.71 -16.74 -15.01
N ARG A 45 16.29 -16.06 -13.95
CA ARG A 45 16.42 -16.48 -12.54
C ARG A 45 15.06 -16.86 -11.96
N ALA A 46 15.04 -17.70 -10.92
CA ALA A 46 13.81 -17.94 -10.18
C ALA A 46 13.29 -16.61 -9.58
N PRO A 47 11.97 -16.38 -9.51
CA PRO A 47 10.89 -17.32 -9.84
C PRO A 47 10.42 -17.27 -11.31
N LYS A 48 10.07 -18.43 -11.88
CA LYS A 48 9.44 -18.60 -13.21
C LYS A 48 7.98 -19.03 -13.16
N THR A 49 7.44 -19.29 -11.97
CA THR A 49 6.06 -19.75 -11.75
C THR A 49 5.49 -19.07 -10.50
N ARG A 50 4.16 -19.09 -10.33
CA ARG A 50 3.50 -18.58 -9.12
C ARG A 50 3.92 -19.35 -7.86
N MET A 51 4.05 -20.68 -7.98
CA MET A 51 4.60 -21.51 -6.90
C MET A 51 6.05 -21.12 -6.58
N GLY A 52 6.85 -20.79 -7.61
CA GLY A 52 8.19 -20.26 -7.43
C GLY A 52 8.20 -18.92 -6.67
N ASN A 53 7.26 -18.02 -6.96
CA ASN A 53 7.14 -16.76 -6.19
C ASN A 53 6.92 -17.06 -4.71
N ALA A 54 5.96 -17.95 -4.41
CA ALA A 54 5.66 -18.34 -3.03
C ALA A 54 6.88 -18.97 -2.34
N ALA A 55 7.58 -19.89 -3.02
CA ALA A 55 8.77 -20.55 -2.48
C ALA A 55 9.89 -19.55 -2.16
N VAL A 56 10.20 -18.63 -3.07
CA VAL A 56 11.25 -17.62 -2.86
C VAL A 56 10.85 -16.64 -1.75
N LEU A 57 9.56 -16.32 -1.59
CA LEU A 57 9.10 -15.46 -0.50
C LEU A 57 9.30 -16.13 0.86
N ARG A 58 8.84 -17.39 0.99
CA ARG A 58 9.03 -18.16 2.21
C ARG A 58 10.51 -18.34 2.53
N GLU A 59 11.33 -18.67 1.54
CA GLU A 59 12.77 -18.84 1.75
C GLU A 59 13.43 -17.55 2.29
N ALA A 60 13.04 -16.38 1.78
CA ALA A 60 13.53 -15.09 2.27
C ALA A 60 13.11 -14.84 3.72
N LEU A 61 11.87 -15.15 4.09
CA LEU A 61 11.37 -15.00 5.47
C LEU A 61 12.08 -15.97 6.43
N VAL A 62 12.27 -17.23 6.04
CA VAL A 62 13.03 -18.22 6.85
C VAL A 62 14.48 -17.77 7.04
N LYS A 63 15.14 -17.24 6.01
CA LYS A 63 16.50 -16.69 6.14
C LYS A 63 16.54 -15.54 7.16
N ALA A 64 15.54 -14.67 7.15
CA ALA A 64 15.45 -13.58 8.11
C ALA A 64 15.13 -14.06 9.54
N GLN A 65 14.36 -15.15 9.73
CA GLN A 65 14.17 -15.78 11.05
C GLN A 65 15.50 -16.30 11.60
N ASN A 66 16.21 -17.08 10.79
CA ASN A 66 17.52 -17.60 11.15
C ASN A 66 18.52 -16.48 11.49
N TYR A 67 18.40 -15.34 10.82
CA TYR A 67 19.21 -14.15 11.11
C TYR A 67 18.85 -13.53 12.46
N ILE A 68 17.56 -13.31 12.73
CA ILE A 68 17.06 -12.82 14.02
C ILE A 68 17.58 -13.72 15.14
N ASP A 69 17.41 -15.04 15.02
CA ASP A 69 17.81 -16.00 16.05
C ASP A 69 19.32 -15.94 16.33
N LYS A 70 20.15 -15.79 15.30
CA LYS A 70 21.60 -15.64 15.46
C LYS A 70 21.95 -14.34 16.19
N VAL A 71 21.30 -13.24 15.83
CA VAL A 71 21.50 -11.93 16.48
C VAL A 71 21.10 -11.99 17.96
N GLU A 72 19.91 -12.51 18.27
CA GLU A 72 19.40 -12.56 19.65
C GLU A 72 20.21 -13.54 20.52
N ARG A 73 20.66 -14.68 19.97
CA ARG A 73 21.59 -15.58 20.67
C ARG A 73 22.94 -14.93 20.95
N ALA A 74 23.47 -14.14 20.01
CA ALA A 74 24.73 -13.44 20.21
C ALA A 74 24.60 -12.36 21.29
N LYS A 75 23.50 -11.59 21.30
CA LYS A 75 23.20 -10.62 22.37
C LYS A 75 23.10 -11.29 23.74
N ALA A 76 22.32 -12.37 23.85
CA ALA A 76 22.14 -13.08 25.11
C ALA A 76 23.44 -13.67 25.68
N LYS A 77 24.41 -14.02 24.82
CA LYS A 77 25.76 -14.43 25.25
C LYS A 77 26.59 -13.24 25.72
N ALA A 78 26.55 -12.13 24.98
CA ALA A 78 27.24 -10.90 25.34
C ALA A 78 26.79 -10.39 26.72
N ASP A 79 25.48 -10.42 26.99
CA ASP A 79 24.88 -9.99 28.28
C ASP A 79 25.34 -10.87 29.45
N LYS A 80 25.76 -12.11 29.19
CA LYS A 80 26.32 -13.03 30.20
C LYS A 80 27.84 -12.95 30.32
N GLY A 81 28.49 -12.04 29.58
CA GLY A 81 29.95 -11.96 29.50
C GLY A 81 30.60 -13.15 28.78
N GLU A 82 29.82 -13.95 28.05
CA GLU A 82 30.32 -15.04 27.23
C GLU A 82 30.80 -14.52 25.86
N ASN A 83 31.65 -15.30 25.18
CA ASN A 83 32.07 -14.95 23.83
C ASN A 83 30.87 -14.94 22.86
N SER A 84 30.47 -13.74 22.44
CA SER A 84 29.43 -13.52 21.43
C SER A 84 30.05 -13.37 20.04
N ASN A 85 29.67 -14.25 19.12
CA ASN A 85 29.97 -14.10 17.69
C ASN A 85 28.68 -13.68 16.96
N PRO A 86 28.34 -12.38 16.89
CA PRO A 86 27.19 -11.91 16.14
C PRO A 86 27.37 -12.19 14.64
N PRO A 87 26.28 -12.45 13.89
CA PRO A 87 26.37 -12.54 12.44
C PRO A 87 26.73 -11.18 11.83
N ASP A 88 27.35 -11.19 10.65
CA ASP A 88 27.60 -9.98 9.89
C ASP A 88 26.30 -9.23 9.60
N ARG A 89 26.38 -7.91 9.48
CA ARG A 89 25.24 -7.08 9.09
C ARG A 89 24.79 -7.40 7.67
N ASP A 90 23.50 -7.72 7.51
CA ASP A 90 22.86 -7.88 6.21
C ASP A 90 21.63 -6.97 6.14
N LEU A 91 21.75 -5.87 5.38
CA LEU A 91 20.71 -4.85 5.27
C LEU A 91 19.35 -5.42 4.79
N LYS A 92 19.35 -6.49 3.99
CA LYS A 92 18.11 -7.11 3.51
C LYS A 92 17.45 -7.92 4.63
N LEU A 93 18.25 -8.68 5.38
CA LEU A 93 17.74 -9.49 6.48
C LEU A 93 17.36 -8.61 7.68
N GLU A 94 18.09 -7.52 7.95
CA GLU A 94 17.72 -6.50 8.94
C GLU A 94 16.37 -5.87 8.59
N ALA A 95 16.15 -5.50 7.33
CA ALA A 95 14.89 -4.93 6.88
C ALA A 95 13.73 -5.94 6.96
N LEU A 96 13.95 -7.19 6.56
CA LEU A 96 12.95 -8.26 6.73
C LEU A 96 12.71 -8.61 8.20
N ALA A 97 13.71 -8.48 9.06
CA ALA A 97 13.55 -8.69 10.48
C ALA A 97 12.57 -7.70 11.10
N LYS A 98 12.60 -6.43 10.66
CA LYS A 98 11.59 -5.43 11.08
C LYS A 98 10.17 -5.83 10.70
N VAL A 99 9.97 -6.44 9.53
CA VAL A 99 8.66 -6.95 9.10
C VAL A 99 8.20 -8.11 9.98
N GLN A 100 9.10 -9.03 10.32
CA GLN A 100 8.77 -10.17 11.18
C GLN A 100 8.52 -9.79 12.64
N LYS A 101 9.20 -8.75 13.11
CA LYS A 101 8.93 -8.13 14.41
C LYS A 101 7.68 -7.24 14.39
N ARG A 102 7.00 -7.12 13.24
CA ARG A 102 5.81 -6.29 13.01
C ARG A 102 6.05 -4.80 13.30
N GLU A 103 7.30 -4.37 13.25
CA GLU A 103 7.67 -2.95 13.25
C GLU A 103 7.29 -2.31 11.91
N TRP A 104 7.45 -3.08 10.82
CA TRP A 104 7.08 -2.66 9.46
C TRP A 104 5.98 -3.53 8.89
N LYS A 105 5.07 -2.91 8.14
CA LYS A 105 3.98 -3.62 7.46
C LYS A 105 4.47 -4.30 6.17
N ALA A 106 3.98 -5.50 5.87
CA ALA A 106 4.19 -6.18 4.60
C ALA A 106 3.11 -5.73 3.58
N ARG A 107 3.52 -5.01 2.54
CA ARG A 107 2.64 -4.53 1.46
C ARG A 107 2.77 -5.50 0.28
N ILE A 108 1.82 -6.42 0.12
CA ILE A 108 1.95 -7.56 -0.80
C ILE A 108 1.12 -7.31 -2.06
N HIS A 109 1.79 -7.10 -3.19
CA HIS A 109 1.17 -7.05 -4.52
C HIS A 109 0.60 -8.41 -4.90
N ALA A 110 -0.72 -8.44 -5.12
CA ALA A 110 -1.45 -9.61 -5.62
C ALA A 110 -2.72 -9.18 -6.37
N HIS A 111 -2.90 -9.71 -7.58
CA HIS A 111 -4.05 -9.39 -8.43
C HIS A 111 -5.13 -10.47 -8.38
N ARG A 112 -4.78 -11.72 -8.72
CA ARG A 112 -5.74 -12.82 -8.78
C ARG A 112 -6.10 -13.37 -7.41
N ALA A 113 -7.29 -13.96 -7.28
CA ALA A 113 -7.78 -14.53 -6.03
C ALA A 113 -6.84 -15.60 -5.45
N ASP A 114 -6.24 -16.45 -6.29
CA ASP A 114 -5.26 -17.45 -5.88
C ASP A 114 -3.94 -16.85 -5.40
N ASP A 115 -3.45 -15.78 -6.04
CA ASP A 115 -2.29 -15.00 -5.58
C ASP A 115 -2.59 -14.31 -4.24
N ILE A 116 -3.78 -13.72 -4.08
CA ILE A 116 -4.22 -13.07 -2.83
C ILE A 116 -4.28 -14.09 -1.69
N MET A 117 -4.89 -15.25 -1.91
CA MET A 117 -4.93 -16.31 -0.89
C MET A 117 -3.54 -16.87 -0.57
N THR A 118 -2.62 -16.88 -1.54
CA THR A 118 -1.22 -17.27 -1.30
C THR A 118 -0.50 -16.25 -0.43
N ALA A 119 -0.70 -14.96 -0.69
CA ALA A 119 -0.16 -13.87 0.13
C ALA A 119 -0.65 -13.99 1.57
N ILE A 120 -1.95 -14.18 1.77
CA ILE A 120 -2.58 -14.35 3.08
C ILE A 120 -1.99 -15.56 3.81
N ARG A 121 -1.91 -16.73 3.16
CA ARG A 121 -1.34 -17.93 3.79
C ARG A 121 0.09 -17.73 4.27
N ILE A 122 0.94 -17.10 3.47
CA ILE A 122 2.34 -16.82 3.86
C ILE A 122 2.37 -15.76 4.97
N ALA A 123 1.56 -14.71 4.89
CA ALA A 123 1.54 -13.70 5.94
C ALA A 123 1.09 -14.27 7.29
N GLU A 124 0.09 -15.15 7.29
CA GLU A 124 -0.38 -15.86 8.49
C GLU A 124 0.66 -16.87 8.99
N GLU A 125 1.30 -17.64 8.10
CA GLU A 125 2.37 -18.60 8.41
C GLU A 125 3.53 -17.96 9.19
N PHE A 126 3.88 -16.71 8.85
CA PHE A 126 4.96 -15.95 9.48
C PHE A 126 4.48 -14.86 10.45
N ASN A 127 3.18 -14.81 10.77
CA ASN A 127 2.55 -13.83 11.66
C ASN A 127 2.85 -12.35 11.31
N LEU A 128 2.87 -12.02 10.02
CA LEU A 128 3.19 -10.68 9.52
C LEU A 128 2.01 -9.72 9.70
N ASP A 129 2.31 -8.44 9.94
CA ASP A 129 1.31 -7.37 9.77
C ASP A 129 1.24 -7.00 8.28
N TYR A 130 0.15 -7.33 7.59
CA TYR A 130 0.10 -7.26 6.12
C TYR A 130 -1.08 -6.46 5.56
N ILE A 131 -0.89 -5.99 4.32
CA ILE A 131 -1.88 -5.33 3.45
C ILE A 131 -1.76 -5.94 2.06
N ILE A 132 -2.90 -6.18 1.42
CA ILE A 132 -2.95 -6.65 0.03
C ILE A 132 -3.03 -5.45 -0.92
N GLU A 133 -2.04 -5.36 -1.81
CA GLU A 133 -1.97 -4.32 -2.82
C GLU A 133 -2.64 -4.75 -4.12
N HIS A 134 -3.36 -3.82 -4.73
CA HIS A 134 -4.20 -3.95 -5.93
C HIS A 134 -5.46 -4.76 -5.71
N CYS A 135 -5.33 -5.97 -5.15
CA CYS A 135 -6.44 -6.87 -4.79
C CYS A 135 -7.51 -6.95 -5.90
N THR A 136 -7.07 -7.09 -7.16
CA THR A 136 -7.91 -6.88 -8.34
C THR A 136 -9.12 -7.81 -8.40
N GLU A 137 -8.92 -9.08 -8.04
CA GLU A 137 -9.98 -10.09 -7.96
C GLU A 137 -10.51 -10.27 -6.53
N GLY A 138 -10.23 -9.32 -5.62
CA GLY A 138 -10.69 -9.40 -4.23
C GLY A 138 -12.20 -9.59 -4.12
N TYR A 139 -12.98 -8.95 -4.99
CA TYR A 139 -14.44 -9.10 -5.07
C TYR A 139 -14.92 -10.54 -5.26
N LYS A 140 -14.09 -11.45 -5.78
CA LYS A 140 -14.44 -12.87 -5.96
C LYS A 140 -14.36 -13.67 -4.65
N ILE A 141 -13.70 -13.13 -3.63
CA ILE A 141 -13.43 -13.77 -2.33
C ILE A 141 -13.68 -12.79 -1.17
N ALA A 142 -14.61 -11.85 -1.36
CA ALA A 142 -14.82 -10.72 -0.45
C ALA A 142 -15.23 -11.14 0.97
N ASP A 143 -16.03 -12.20 1.07
CA ASP A 143 -16.44 -12.85 2.30
C ASP A 143 -15.23 -13.38 3.09
N ILE A 144 -14.31 -14.09 2.43
CA ILE A 144 -13.10 -14.62 3.04
C ILE A 144 -12.18 -13.49 3.51
N LEU A 145 -12.03 -12.44 2.69
CA LEU A 145 -11.22 -11.28 3.05
C LEU A 145 -11.78 -10.53 4.26
N ALA A 146 -13.11 -10.43 4.35
CA ALA A 146 -13.79 -9.82 5.49
C ALA A 146 -13.64 -10.65 6.77
N GLU A 147 -13.84 -11.97 6.69
CA GLU A 147 -13.66 -12.89 7.82
C GLU A 147 -12.25 -12.77 8.41
N LYS A 148 -11.24 -12.69 7.53
CA LYS A 148 -9.83 -12.52 7.91
C LYS A 148 -9.44 -11.09 8.26
N LYS A 149 -10.38 -10.13 8.19
CA LYS A 149 -10.16 -8.70 8.46
C LYS A 149 -9.02 -8.11 7.62
N VAL A 150 -8.92 -8.52 6.36
CA VAL A 150 -7.88 -8.05 5.45
C VAL A 150 -8.04 -6.54 5.21
N ARG A 151 -6.91 -5.84 5.13
CA ARG A 151 -6.83 -4.47 4.63
C ARG A 151 -6.30 -4.50 3.20
N ALA A 152 -6.90 -3.73 2.31
CA ALA A 152 -6.54 -3.75 0.90
C ALA A 152 -6.50 -2.35 0.27
N THR A 153 -5.55 -2.15 -0.64
CA THR A 153 -5.50 -0.98 -1.52
C THR A 153 -5.94 -1.39 -2.93
N ILE A 154 -6.92 -0.72 -3.50
CA ILE A 154 -7.55 -1.09 -4.77
C ILE A 154 -7.19 -0.08 -5.86
N GLY A 155 -6.75 -0.59 -7.00
CA GLY A 155 -6.45 0.21 -8.19
C GLY A 155 -5.05 -0.07 -8.76
N PRO A 156 -4.68 0.64 -9.85
CA PRO A 156 -5.44 1.70 -10.50
C PRO A 156 -6.69 1.18 -11.24
N LEU A 157 -7.84 1.82 -11.02
CA LEU A 157 -9.12 1.36 -11.58
C LEU A 157 -9.22 1.53 -13.10
N LEU A 158 -8.52 2.52 -13.66
CA LEU A 158 -8.50 2.84 -15.08
C LEU A 158 -7.30 2.22 -15.83
N MET A 159 -6.64 1.21 -15.25
CA MET A 159 -5.50 0.59 -15.90
C MET A 159 -5.90 -0.19 -17.16
N ALA A 160 -5.06 -0.11 -18.20
CA ALA A 160 -5.19 -0.99 -19.34
C ALA A 160 -4.97 -2.45 -18.92
N ARG A 161 -5.83 -3.36 -19.38
CA ARG A 161 -5.80 -4.80 -19.06
C ARG A 161 -4.70 -5.52 -19.86
N GLY A 162 -3.45 -5.10 -19.67
CA GLY A 162 -2.28 -5.59 -20.42
C GLY A 162 -1.65 -6.89 -19.89
N LYS A 163 -2.19 -7.47 -18.81
CA LYS A 163 -1.73 -8.74 -18.19
C LYS A 163 -2.92 -9.65 -17.93
N MET A 164 -2.71 -10.98 -17.97
CA MET A 164 -3.80 -11.93 -17.74
C MET A 164 -4.35 -11.79 -16.32
N GLU A 165 -3.50 -11.52 -15.33
CA GLU A 165 -3.91 -11.34 -13.93
C GLU A 165 -4.79 -10.12 -13.65
N ILE A 166 -4.88 -9.17 -14.59
CA ILE A 166 -5.70 -7.95 -14.45
C ILE A 166 -6.87 -7.90 -15.43
N ILE A 167 -7.11 -8.98 -16.19
CA ILE A 167 -8.19 -9.01 -17.20
C ILE A 167 -9.58 -8.84 -16.58
N ASP A 168 -9.73 -9.23 -15.31
CA ASP A 168 -10.98 -9.18 -14.55
C ASP A 168 -11.08 -7.95 -13.64
N THR A 169 -10.33 -6.88 -13.95
CA THR A 169 -10.41 -5.60 -13.23
C THR A 169 -11.83 -5.04 -13.29
N SER A 170 -12.45 -4.87 -12.12
CA SER A 170 -13.80 -4.34 -11.99
C SER A 170 -13.78 -3.02 -11.21
N LEU A 171 -14.49 -2.01 -11.72
CA LEU A 171 -14.70 -0.74 -11.04
C LEU A 171 -15.59 -0.88 -9.79
N ALA A 172 -16.42 -1.93 -9.73
CA ALA A 172 -17.26 -2.25 -8.57
C ALA A 172 -16.48 -2.90 -7.42
N ASN A 173 -15.23 -3.36 -7.66
CA ASN A 173 -14.42 -4.08 -6.67
C ASN A 173 -14.28 -3.34 -5.32
N PRO A 174 -13.93 -2.03 -5.27
CA PRO A 174 -13.84 -1.31 -4.00
C PRO A 174 -15.16 -1.33 -3.21
N GLY A 175 -16.30 -1.16 -3.90
CA GLY A 175 -17.63 -1.14 -3.29
C GLY A 175 -18.06 -2.51 -2.75
N ILE A 176 -17.80 -3.59 -3.50
CA ILE A 176 -18.09 -4.96 -3.06
C ILE A 176 -17.28 -5.31 -1.80
N LEU A 177 -15.99 -5.01 -1.81
CA LEU A 177 -15.10 -5.27 -0.67
C LEU A 177 -15.49 -4.45 0.57
N ALA A 178 -15.74 -3.14 0.41
CA ALA A 178 -16.17 -2.29 1.51
C ALA A 178 -17.50 -2.77 2.11
N LYS A 179 -18.48 -3.16 1.27
CA LYS A 179 -19.76 -3.71 1.71
C LYS A 179 -19.61 -5.03 2.47
N ALA A 180 -18.62 -5.85 2.12
CA ALA A 180 -18.30 -7.08 2.86
C ALA A 180 -17.63 -6.82 4.22
N GLY A 181 -17.14 -5.60 4.48
CA GLY A 181 -16.44 -5.23 5.71
C GLY A 181 -14.90 -5.23 5.60
N VAL A 182 -14.37 -5.32 4.38
CA VAL A 182 -12.93 -5.17 4.12
C VAL A 182 -12.55 -3.70 4.21
N LYS A 183 -11.47 -3.36 4.92
CA LYS A 183 -10.95 -1.99 4.96
C LYS A 183 -10.25 -1.68 3.65
N VAL A 184 -10.86 -0.80 2.86
CA VAL A 184 -10.45 -0.46 1.50
C VAL A 184 -9.87 0.95 1.45
N ALA A 185 -8.71 1.09 0.81
CA ALA A 185 -8.26 2.37 0.25
C ALA A 185 -8.17 2.29 -1.28
N ILE A 186 -8.39 3.42 -1.97
CA ILE A 186 -8.25 3.50 -3.43
C ILE A 186 -6.90 4.14 -3.78
N GLN A 187 -6.24 3.63 -4.82
CA GLN A 187 -4.94 4.13 -5.28
C GLN A 187 -4.88 4.32 -6.81
N CYS A 188 -3.93 5.16 -7.23
CA CYS A 188 -3.58 5.37 -8.64
C CYS A 188 -2.27 4.65 -9.06
N ASP A 189 -1.54 4.06 -8.11
CA ASP A 189 -0.27 3.31 -8.29
C ASP A 189 0.87 4.10 -8.97
N THR A 190 0.67 5.40 -9.17
CA THR A 190 1.73 6.34 -9.56
C THR A 190 1.50 7.71 -8.90
N SER A 191 2.59 8.41 -8.60
CA SER A 191 2.54 9.77 -8.07
C SER A 191 1.88 10.74 -9.06
N SER A 192 2.20 10.63 -10.35
CA SER A 192 1.66 11.51 -11.39
C SER A 192 0.15 11.35 -11.63
N ASN A 193 -0.40 10.14 -11.47
CA ASN A 193 -1.83 9.89 -11.62
C ASN A 193 -2.62 10.12 -10.33
N THR A 194 -1.96 10.37 -9.19
CA THR A 194 -2.66 10.65 -7.92
C THR A 194 -3.52 11.92 -8.01
N LYS A 195 -3.22 12.84 -8.94
CA LYS A 195 -4.10 13.97 -9.29
C LYS A 195 -5.52 13.56 -9.73
N TRP A 196 -5.70 12.31 -10.18
CA TRP A 196 -6.98 11.74 -10.61
C TRP A 196 -7.64 10.86 -9.54
N LEU A 197 -7.16 10.90 -8.29
CA LEU A 197 -7.68 10.02 -7.23
C LEU A 197 -9.18 10.24 -6.96
N GLY A 198 -9.64 11.49 -6.99
CA GLY A 198 -11.06 11.83 -6.87
C GLY A 198 -11.92 11.22 -7.98
N LEU A 199 -11.40 11.16 -9.22
CA LEU A 199 -12.05 10.49 -10.34
C LEU A 199 -12.16 8.98 -10.10
N HIS A 200 -11.11 8.33 -9.59
CA HIS A 200 -11.16 6.90 -9.26
C HIS A 200 -12.22 6.60 -8.19
N ALA A 201 -12.29 7.41 -7.13
CA ALA A 201 -13.32 7.28 -6.11
C ALA A 201 -14.73 7.51 -6.68
N GLY A 202 -14.92 8.54 -7.52
CA GLY A 202 -16.18 8.80 -8.20
C GLY A 202 -16.63 7.64 -9.11
N LEU A 203 -15.70 6.98 -9.81
CA LEU A 203 -16.00 5.79 -10.60
C LEU A 203 -16.44 4.61 -9.74
N ALA A 204 -15.83 4.40 -8.57
CA ALA A 204 -16.28 3.38 -7.64
C ALA A 204 -17.70 3.66 -7.13
N VAL A 205 -18.03 4.93 -6.86
CA VAL A 205 -19.39 5.35 -6.47
C VAL A 205 -20.38 5.11 -7.59
N LYS A 206 -20.03 5.47 -8.83
CA LYS A 206 -20.86 5.20 -10.03
C LYS A 206 -21.22 3.72 -10.15
N GLU A 207 -20.35 2.83 -9.66
CA GLU A 207 -20.48 1.38 -9.73
C GLU A 207 -21.03 0.75 -8.44
N GLY A 208 -21.57 1.57 -7.53
CA GLY A 208 -22.34 1.13 -6.37
C GLY A 208 -21.62 1.22 -5.02
N MET A 209 -20.41 1.79 -4.94
CA MET A 209 -19.79 2.10 -3.65
C MET A 209 -20.53 3.25 -2.95
N CYS A 210 -20.75 3.13 -1.63
CA CYS A 210 -21.31 4.22 -0.83
C CYS A 210 -20.41 5.48 -0.94
N PRO A 211 -20.95 6.68 -1.23
CA PRO A 211 -20.15 7.91 -1.37
C PRO A 211 -19.29 8.23 -0.15
N VAL A 212 -19.81 8.01 1.06
CA VAL A 212 -19.08 8.24 2.31
C VAL A 212 -17.91 7.25 2.44
N GLU A 213 -18.12 5.97 2.13
CA GLU A 213 -17.05 4.97 2.16
C GLU A 213 -16.00 5.23 1.08
N ALA A 214 -16.39 5.73 -0.10
CA ALA A 214 -15.46 6.15 -1.13
C ALA A 214 -14.58 7.32 -0.67
N LEU A 215 -15.14 8.27 0.09
CA LEU A 215 -14.37 9.39 0.65
C LEU A 215 -13.38 8.90 1.71
N LYS A 216 -13.82 8.01 2.61
CA LYS A 216 -12.94 7.34 3.58
C LYS A 216 -11.81 6.57 2.90
N ALA A 217 -12.10 5.89 1.78
CA ALA A 217 -11.14 5.10 1.01
C ALA A 217 -10.01 5.94 0.40
N ILE A 218 -10.19 7.25 0.22
CA ILE A 218 -9.12 8.16 -0.23
C ILE A 218 -8.61 9.10 0.88
N THR A 219 -9.03 8.87 2.13
CA THR A 219 -8.65 9.68 3.30
C THR A 219 -8.32 8.77 4.50
N ILE A 220 -9.22 8.62 5.48
CA ILE A 220 -8.94 7.95 6.77
C ILE A 220 -8.54 6.49 6.60
N ASN A 221 -9.17 5.72 5.70
CA ASN A 221 -8.79 4.31 5.51
C ASN A 221 -7.38 4.19 4.95
N ALA A 222 -6.96 5.12 4.10
CA ALA A 222 -5.58 5.15 3.58
C ALA A 222 -4.59 5.48 4.70
N ALA A 223 -4.93 6.43 5.59
CA ALA A 223 -4.12 6.78 6.76
C ALA A 223 -3.98 5.60 7.73
N GLU A 224 -5.07 4.91 8.06
CA GLU A 224 -5.07 3.70 8.92
C GLU A 224 -4.28 2.53 8.30
N ILE A 225 -4.34 2.38 6.98
CA ILE A 225 -3.57 1.34 6.26
C ILE A 225 -2.07 1.59 6.40
N ILE A 226 -1.62 2.84 6.37
CA ILE A 226 -0.20 3.17 6.56
C ILE A 226 0.18 3.34 8.04
N GLY A 227 -0.79 3.47 8.95
CA GLY A 227 -0.57 3.66 10.39
C GLY A 227 -0.30 5.12 10.77
N LEU A 228 -0.98 6.05 10.11
CA LEU A 228 -0.87 7.49 10.33
C LEU A 228 -2.24 8.13 10.63
N GLU A 229 -3.22 7.35 11.05
CA GLU A 229 -4.57 7.81 11.36
C GLU A 229 -4.62 8.85 12.48
N ASP A 230 -3.68 8.83 13.43
CA ASP A 230 -3.59 9.82 14.50
C ASP A 230 -3.14 11.20 13.99
N ARG A 231 -2.60 11.26 12.77
CA ARG A 231 -2.11 12.50 12.14
C ARG A 231 -2.89 12.91 10.91
N LEU A 232 -3.45 11.97 10.15
CA LEU A 232 -3.95 12.20 8.79
C LEU A 232 -5.33 11.60 8.57
N GLY A 233 -6.01 12.07 7.53
CA GLY A 233 -7.16 11.39 6.93
C GLY A 233 -8.53 11.78 7.48
N SER A 234 -8.62 12.64 8.51
CA SER A 234 -9.89 13.24 8.95
C SER A 234 -9.66 14.67 9.48
N ILE A 235 -10.74 15.45 9.56
CA ILE A 235 -10.73 16.79 10.13
C ILE A 235 -11.12 16.68 11.60
N GLU A 236 -10.13 16.45 12.46
CA GLU A 236 -10.29 16.25 13.90
C GLU A 236 -9.20 17.00 14.66
N VAL A 237 -9.52 17.43 15.89
CA VAL A 237 -8.56 18.14 16.75
C VAL A 237 -7.36 17.23 17.04
N GLY A 238 -6.15 17.76 16.89
CA GLY A 238 -4.90 17.05 17.13
C GLY A 238 -4.25 16.44 15.88
N LYS A 239 -4.97 16.39 14.75
CA LYS A 239 -4.42 15.93 13.46
C LYS A 239 -3.72 17.06 12.71
N ASP A 240 -2.87 16.68 11.75
CA ASP A 240 -2.18 17.63 10.90
C ASP A 240 -3.20 18.41 10.04
N ALA A 241 -3.01 19.72 9.90
CA ALA A 241 -3.91 20.60 9.17
C ALA A 241 -3.70 20.50 7.64
N ASP A 242 -3.91 19.28 7.10
CA ASP A 242 -3.85 18.94 5.68
C ASP A 242 -5.26 19.02 5.08
N VAL A 243 -5.59 20.16 4.47
CA VAL A 243 -6.97 20.50 4.06
C VAL A 243 -7.00 20.97 2.61
N VAL A 244 -8.00 20.51 1.86
CA VAL A 244 -8.28 21.02 0.51
C VAL A 244 -9.65 21.68 0.48
N VAL A 245 -9.69 22.92 -0.01
CA VAL A 245 -10.93 23.63 -0.32
C VAL A 245 -11.29 23.31 -1.77
N TRP A 246 -12.46 22.70 -1.97
CA TRP A 246 -12.95 22.32 -3.29
C TRP A 246 -14.12 23.22 -3.72
N SER A 247 -14.19 23.54 -5.01
CA SER A 247 -15.31 24.30 -5.59
C SER A 247 -16.63 23.52 -5.59
N GLU A 248 -16.55 22.20 -5.64
CA GLU A 248 -17.67 21.25 -5.65
C GLU A 248 -17.23 19.95 -4.97
N HIS A 249 -18.10 18.93 -4.97
CA HIS A 249 -17.72 17.62 -4.43
C HIS A 249 -16.48 17.04 -5.15
N PRO A 250 -15.46 16.52 -4.46
CA PRO A 250 -14.18 16.08 -5.04
C PRO A 250 -14.25 14.90 -6.03
N PHE A 251 -15.44 14.31 -6.21
CA PHE A 251 -15.68 13.24 -7.19
C PHE A 251 -16.19 13.78 -8.53
N CYS A 252 -16.62 15.05 -8.58
CA CYS A 252 -17.03 15.69 -9.81
C CYS A 252 -15.81 15.92 -10.70
N THR A 253 -15.91 15.61 -11.99
CA THR A 253 -14.84 15.85 -12.97
C THR A 253 -14.56 17.34 -13.18
N MET A 254 -15.53 18.19 -12.86
CA MET A 254 -15.42 19.64 -12.90
C MET A 254 -14.92 20.23 -11.57
N ALA A 255 -14.76 19.42 -10.51
CA ALA A 255 -14.30 19.89 -9.23
C ALA A 255 -12.87 20.42 -9.30
N ILE A 256 -12.65 21.50 -8.55
CA ILE A 256 -11.42 22.25 -8.55
C ILE A 256 -10.91 22.34 -7.13
N ALA A 257 -9.66 21.94 -6.89
CA ALA A 257 -8.96 22.28 -5.65
C ALA A 257 -8.60 23.77 -5.71
N GLU A 258 -9.37 24.60 -5.02
CA GLU A 258 -9.19 26.04 -4.98
C GLU A 258 -8.00 26.43 -4.11
N LYS A 259 -7.89 25.78 -2.94
CA LYS A 259 -6.77 25.96 -2.01
C LYS A 259 -6.36 24.62 -1.43
N VAL A 260 -5.06 24.41 -1.27
CA VAL A 260 -4.47 23.24 -0.62
C VAL A 260 -3.58 23.73 0.51
N PHE A 261 -3.83 23.21 1.70
CA PHE A 261 -3.04 23.42 2.90
C PHE A 261 -2.36 22.12 3.29
N ILE A 262 -1.08 22.20 3.66
CA ILE A 262 -0.32 21.11 4.27
C ILE A 262 0.31 21.67 5.55
N ASP A 263 0.11 21.00 6.68
CA ASP A 263 0.52 21.48 8.00
C ASP A 263 0.05 22.92 8.29
N GLY A 264 -1.16 23.27 7.82
CA GLY A 264 -1.74 24.61 7.98
C GLY A 264 -1.14 25.69 7.07
N LYS A 265 -0.14 25.35 6.24
CA LYS A 265 0.48 26.28 5.28
C LYS A 265 -0.18 26.16 3.92
N LEU A 266 -0.53 27.29 3.31
CA LEU A 266 -1.02 27.34 1.94
C LEU A 266 0.10 26.92 0.98
N VAL A 267 -0.09 25.81 0.26
CA VAL A 267 0.90 25.26 -0.70
C VAL A 267 0.45 25.37 -2.15
N SER A 268 -0.86 25.52 -2.38
CA SER A 268 -1.40 25.74 -3.70
C SER A 268 -2.67 26.58 -3.59
N GLU A 269 -2.78 27.60 -4.42
CA GLU A 269 -4.00 28.37 -4.64
C GLU A 269 -4.23 28.45 -6.13
N ARG A 270 -5.45 28.13 -6.58
CA ARG A 270 -5.74 28.18 -8.00
C ARG A 270 -5.79 29.61 -8.48
N VAL A 271 -4.97 29.91 -9.48
CA VAL A 271 -5.13 31.10 -10.32
C VAL A 271 -6.13 30.75 -11.44
N PRO A 272 -7.25 31.48 -11.58
CA PRO A 272 -8.22 31.22 -12.64
C PRO A 272 -7.53 31.27 -14.01
N PRO A 273 -7.72 30.25 -14.87
CA PRO A 273 -7.19 30.31 -16.21
C PRO A 273 -7.90 31.44 -16.98
N ASN A 274 -7.14 32.26 -17.69
CA ASN A 274 -7.68 33.33 -18.54
C ASN A 274 -8.34 32.69 -19.79
N ARG A 275 -9.55 32.16 -19.63
CA ARG A 275 -10.29 31.49 -20.71
C ARG A 275 -11.18 32.51 -21.41
N GLY A 276 -10.62 33.19 -22.41
CA GLY A 276 -11.36 34.00 -23.38
C GLY A 276 -12.10 33.14 -24.40
N CYS A 277 -12.96 32.22 -23.96
CA CYS A 277 -13.96 31.61 -24.84
C CYS A 277 -15.30 32.28 -24.56
N SER A 278 -15.59 33.35 -25.30
CA SER A 278 -16.96 33.80 -25.52
C SER A 278 -17.66 32.73 -26.36
N HIS A 279 -18.76 32.19 -25.84
CA HIS A 279 -19.66 31.31 -26.60
C HIS A 279 -20.25 32.03 -27.81
#